data_AF-A0A9N9JG66-F1
#
_entry.id   AF-A0A9N9JG66-F1
#
_cell.length_a   1.000
_cell.length_b   1.000
_cell.length_c   1.000
_cell.angle_alpha   90.00
_cell.angle_beta   90.00
_cell.angle_gamma   90.00
#
_symmetry.space_group_name_H-M   'P 1'
#
loop_
_entity.id
_entity.type
_entity.pdbx_description
1 polymer ?
#
loop_
_entity_poly.entity_id
_entity_poly.type
_entity_poly.pdbx_seq_one_letter_code
_entity_poly.pdbx_strand_id
1 'polypeptide(L)'
;VNDSREEAESLFSNGAKSILLTKTDWTYEEEYTQLKEAIDEISARSRVEETKKMIKSLEKSFQAQVSEFVALYFKTPNQDMWAKILKKFEQVLFDHEQLLLKRAKSFNSSEEENAKSIDNLRKRSWQQLRKKIDDELADNMFLLKLRERFEEKFRYDEEGLPKVWKPDDDIDAHFRKARDE
;
A
#
# COMPACT_ATOMS: atom_id res chain seq x y z
N VAL A 1 20.17 -1.36 15.93
CA VAL A 1 19.73 -1.76 17.29
C VAL A 1 20.89 -2.37 18.06
N ASN A 2 21.59 -3.38 17.50
CA ASN A 2 22.74 -3.99 18.17
C ASN A 2 23.87 -2.97 18.44
N ASP A 3 24.25 -2.17 17.44
CA ASP A 3 25.33 -1.17 17.59
C ASP A 3 25.00 -0.13 18.68
N SER A 4 23.77 0.38 18.69
CA SER A 4 23.31 1.36 19.69
C SER A 4 23.17 0.76 21.10
N ARG A 5 22.89 -0.55 21.19
CA ARG A 5 22.84 -1.27 22.47
C ARG A 5 24.25 -1.44 23.04
N GLU A 6 25.20 -1.85 22.21
CA GLU A 6 26.61 -1.99 22.63
C GLU A 6 27.20 -0.66 23.10
N GLU A 7 26.88 0.44 22.41
CA GLU A 7 27.30 1.78 22.81
C GLU A 7 26.74 2.20 24.18
N ALA A 8 25.44 1.96 24.41
CA ALA A 8 24.78 2.27 25.68
C ALA A 8 25.32 1.41 26.85
N GLU A 9 25.51 0.11 26.62
CA GLU A 9 26.09 -0.81 27.62
C GLU A 9 27.55 -0.45 27.94
N SER A 10 28.34 -0.04 26.94
CA SER A 10 29.72 0.41 27.11
C SER A 10 29.80 1.72 27.90
N LEU A 11 28.98 2.72 27.57
CA LEU A 11 28.91 4.00 28.29
C LEU A 11 28.56 3.79 29.77
N PHE A 12 27.53 2.97 30.04
CA PHE A 12 27.12 2.68 31.41
C PHE A 12 28.22 1.97 32.20
N SER A 13 28.81 0.91 31.63
CA SER A 13 29.84 0.13 32.31
C SER A 13 31.12 0.92 32.56
N ASN A 14 31.54 1.78 31.63
CA ASN A 14 32.69 2.67 31.81
C ASN A 14 32.43 3.74 32.89
N GLY A 15 31.23 4.35 32.89
CA GLY A 15 30.83 5.30 33.91
C GLY A 15 30.76 4.67 35.30
N ALA A 16 30.10 3.50 35.42
CA ALA A 16 29.95 2.78 36.67
C ALA A 16 31.30 2.35 37.27
N LYS A 17 32.22 1.82 36.44
CA LYS A 17 33.59 1.47 36.88
C LYS A 17 34.39 2.67 37.37
N SER A 18 34.16 3.86 36.82
CA SER A 18 34.89 5.07 37.19
C SER A 18 34.49 5.63 38.56
N ILE A 19 33.30 5.28 39.05
CA ILE A 19 32.72 5.80 40.30
C ILE A 19 32.72 4.74 41.42
N LEU A 20 33.03 3.48 41.10
CA LEU A 20 33.05 2.36 42.04
C LEU A 20 34.17 2.53 43.09
N LEU A 21 33.81 2.55 44.36
CA LEU A 21 34.75 2.65 45.47
C LEU A 21 35.29 1.26 45.85
N THR A 22 36.61 1.12 45.91
CA THR A 22 37.31 -0.18 46.08
C THR A 22 37.22 -0.81 47.47
N LYS A 23 36.62 -0.14 48.46
CA LYS A 23 36.55 -0.59 49.86
C LYS A 23 35.11 -0.68 50.41
N THR A 24 34.14 -0.84 49.51
CA THR A 24 32.72 -0.89 49.82
C THR A 24 32.06 -2.04 49.09
N ASP A 25 31.01 -2.62 49.66
CA ASP A 25 30.22 -3.72 49.06
C ASP A 25 29.27 -3.25 47.93
N TRP A 26 29.53 -2.07 47.36
CA TRP A 26 28.67 -1.48 46.35
C TRP A 26 28.88 -2.18 45.01
N THR A 27 27.79 -2.54 44.35
CA THR A 27 27.78 -3.12 43.01
C THR A 27 26.83 -2.32 42.12
N TYR A 28 27.07 -2.35 40.81
CA TYR A 28 26.21 -1.72 39.80
C TYR A 28 25.43 -2.77 38.99
N GLU A 29 25.47 -4.04 39.41
CA GLU A 29 24.90 -5.16 38.65
C GLU A 29 23.39 -5.08 38.54
N GLU A 30 22.70 -4.63 39.59
CA GLU A 30 21.25 -4.44 39.60
C GLU A 30 20.86 -3.32 38.63
N GLU A 31 21.49 -2.15 38.73
CA GLU A 31 21.28 -1.02 37.83
C GLU A 31 21.62 -1.36 36.36
N TYR A 32 22.65 -2.17 36.14
CA TYR A 32 23.00 -2.66 34.80
C TYR A 32 21.94 -3.61 34.25
N THR A 33 21.36 -4.45 35.11
CA THR A 33 20.27 -5.35 34.73
C THR A 33 19.01 -4.55 34.39
N GLN A 34 18.66 -3.55 35.21
CA GLN A 34 17.55 -2.64 34.93
C GLN A 34 17.73 -1.88 33.60
N LEU A 35 18.96 -1.42 33.30
CA LEU A 35 19.26 -0.79 32.01
C LEU A 35 19.00 -1.75 30.84
N LYS A 36 19.46 -3.00 30.95
CA LYS A 36 19.24 -4.01 29.90
C LYS A 36 17.76 -4.29 29.67
N GLU A 37 17.01 -4.47 30.76
CA GLU A 37 15.56 -4.69 30.70
C GLU A 37 14.85 -3.49 30.06
N ALA A 38 15.21 -2.26 30.43
CA ALA A 38 14.66 -1.04 29.84
C ALA A 38 14.97 -0.93 28.33
N ILE A 39 16.19 -1.23 27.91
CA ILE A 39 16.58 -1.27 26.49
C ILE A 39 15.74 -2.29 25.73
N ASP A 40 15.55 -3.49 26.30
CA ASP A 40 14.76 -4.55 25.69
C ASP A 40 13.28 -4.17 25.56
N GLU A 41 12.71 -3.53 26.58
CA GLU A 41 11.33 -3.04 26.55
C GLU A 41 11.13 -1.94 25.49
N ILE A 42 12.03 -0.95 25.45
CA ILE A 42 11.98 0.14 24.46
C ILE A 42 12.15 -0.43 23.05
N SER A 43 13.07 -1.37 22.87
CA SER A 43 13.29 -2.06 21.59
C SER A 43 12.07 -2.85 21.14
N ALA A 44 11.42 -3.59 22.04
CA ALA A 44 10.19 -4.33 21.73
C ALA A 44 9.05 -3.37 21.33
N ARG A 45 8.85 -2.29 22.09
CA ARG A 45 7.83 -1.27 21.80
C ARG A 45 8.07 -0.60 20.44
N SER A 46 9.32 -0.17 20.18
CA SER A 46 9.71 0.46 18.92
C SER A 46 9.50 -0.50 17.73
N ARG A 47 9.86 -1.78 17.86
CA ARG A 47 9.62 -2.79 16.81
C ARG A 47 8.15 -2.92 16.43
N VAL A 48 7.25 -2.97 17.41
CA VAL A 48 5.80 -3.06 17.17
C VAL A 48 5.28 -1.80 16.44
N GLU A 49 5.69 -0.62 16.90
CA GLU A 49 5.27 0.64 16.27
C GLU A 49 5.78 0.77 14.83
N GLU A 50 7.06 0.49 14.59
CA GLU A 50 7.65 0.57 13.26
C GLU A 50 7.06 -0.47 12.30
N THR A 51 6.79 -1.70 12.78
CA THR A 51 6.09 -2.71 11.99
C THR A 51 4.69 -2.24 11.60
N LYS A 52 3.94 -1.63 12.53
CA LYS A 52 2.60 -1.09 12.26
C LYS A 52 2.64 0.07 11.26
N LYS A 53 3.61 0.99 11.37
CA LYS A 53 3.81 2.09 10.42
C LYS A 53 4.17 1.55 9.03
N MET A 54 5.03 0.55 8.97
CA MET A 54 5.46 -0.10 7.74
C MET A 54 4.29 -0.79 7.03
N ILE A 55 3.46 -1.57 7.74
CA ILE A 55 2.27 -2.21 7.17
C ILE A 55 1.32 -1.14 6.60
N LYS A 56 1.03 -0.07 7.36
CA LYS A 56 0.17 1.03 6.88
C LYS A 56 0.74 1.71 5.63
N SER A 57 2.05 1.87 5.55
CA SER A 57 2.72 2.46 4.38
C SER A 57 2.59 1.55 3.15
N LEU A 58 2.81 0.23 3.32
CA LEU A 58 2.60 -0.75 2.26
C LEU A 58 1.15 -0.78 1.79
N GLU A 59 0.18 -0.71 2.70
CA GLU A 59 -1.24 -0.66 2.37
C GLU A 59 -1.60 0.57 1.55
N LYS A 60 -1.10 1.76 1.93
CA LYS A 60 -1.33 2.98 1.15
C LYS A 60 -0.73 2.90 -0.24
N SER A 61 0.50 2.38 -0.35
CA SER A 61 1.16 2.18 -1.64
C SER A 61 0.38 1.20 -2.53
N PHE A 62 -0.10 0.10 -1.95
CA PHE A 62 -0.92 -0.89 -2.65
C PHE A 62 -2.22 -0.26 -3.14
N GLN A 63 -2.92 0.47 -2.26
CA GLN A 63 -4.16 1.17 -2.60
C GLN A 63 -3.97 2.14 -3.76
N ALA A 64 -2.87 2.90 -3.77
CA ALA A 64 -2.55 3.84 -4.83
C ALA A 64 -2.37 3.13 -6.18
N GLN A 65 -1.57 2.06 -6.22
CA GLN A 65 -1.35 1.28 -7.45
C GLN A 65 -2.64 0.65 -7.97
N VAL A 66 -3.44 0.04 -7.08
CA VAL A 66 -4.76 -0.50 -7.43
C VAL A 66 -5.68 0.57 -7.99
N SER A 67 -5.72 1.73 -7.35
CA SER A 67 -6.55 2.84 -7.81
C SER A 67 -6.18 3.31 -9.21
N GLU A 68 -4.88 3.38 -9.48
CA GLU A 68 -4.34 3.81 -10.77
C GLU A 68 -4.68 2.82 -11.90
N PHE A 69 -4.33 1.54 -11.75
CA PHE A 69 -4.55 0.60 -12.85
C PHE A 69 -6.04 0.29 -13.05
N VAL A 70 -6.85 0.25 -11.99
CA VAL A 70 -8.30 0.04 -12.13
C VAL A 70 -8.92 1.21 -12.88
N ALA A 71 -8.63 2.46 -12.50
CA ALA A 71 -9.15 3.62 -13.21
C ALA A 71 -8.71 3.65 -14.69
N LEU A 72 -7.46 3.26 -14.97
CA LEU A 72 -6.94 3.17 -16.34
C LEU A 72 -7.72 2.16 -17.18
N TYR A 73 -7.94 0.95 -16.68
CA TYR A 73 -8.67 -0.07 -17.43
C TYR A 73 -10.16 0.27 -17.61
N PHE A 74 -10.76 0.94 -16.62
CA PHE A 74 -12.15 1.44 -16.72
C PHE A 74 -12.31 2.62 -17.68
N LYS A 75 -11.23 3.31 -18.06
CA LYS A 75 -11.27 4.37 -19.08
C LYS A 75 -11.44 3.78 -20.48
N THR A 76 -10.86 2.61 -20.75
CA THR A 76 -10.95 1.92 -22.05
C THR A 76 -11.44 0.49 -21.86
N PRO A 77 -12.74 0.29 -21.57
CA PRO A 77 -13.28 -1.03 -21.28
C PRO A 77 -13.24 -1.91 -22.53
N ASN A 78 -12.59 -3.07 -22.40
CA ASN A 78 -12.47 -4.12 -23.41
C ASN A 78 -12.92 -5.47 -22.83
N GLN A 79 -13.13 -6.47 -23.68
CA GLN A 79 -13.55 -7.80 -23.22
C GLN A 79 -12.53 -8.47 -22.30
N ASP A 80 -11.24 -8.11 -22.43
CA ASP A 80 -10.14 -8.63 -21.62
C ASP A 80 -9.79 -7.74 -20.41
N MET A 81 -10.61 -6.73 -20.09
CA MET A 81 -10.38 -5.76 -19.02
C MET A 81 -10.20 -6.45 -17.67
N TRP A 82 -11.12 -7.35 -17.34
CA TRP A 82 -11.10 -8.08 -16.07
C TRP A 82 -9.88 -9.00 -15.95
N ALA A 83 -9.49 -9.66 -17.05
CA ALA A 83 -8.29 -10.49 -17.08
C ALA A 83 -7.03 -9.64 -16.84
N LYS A 84 -6.95 -8.44 -17.44
CA LYS A 84 -5.86 -7.49 -17.24
C LYS A 84 -5.81 -6.96 -15.81
N ILE A 85 -6.96 -6.59 -15.24
CA ILE A 85 -7.09 -6.13 -13.85
C ILE A 85 -6.61 -7.21 -12.88
N LEU A 86 -7.10 -8.45 -13.02
CA LEU A 86 -6.74 -9.56 -12.14
C LEU A 86 -5.27 -9.94 -12.27
N LYS A 87 -4.73 -10.03 -13.49
CA LYS A 87 -3.31 -10.32 -13.72
C LYS A 87 -2.41 -9.24 -13.10
N LYS A 88 -2.79 -7.96 -13.24
CA LYS A 88 -2.02 -6.86 -12.65
C LYS A 88 -2.14 -6.85 -11.13
N PHE A 89 -3.32 -7.15 -10.60
CA PHE A 89 -3.54 -7.31 -9.17
C PHE A 89 -2.69 -8.43 -8.56
N GLU A 90 -2.64 -9.60 -9.19
CA GLU A 90 -1.80 -10.72 -8.75
C GLU A 90 -0.31 -10.35 -8.72
N GLN A 91 0.16 -9.63 -9.76
CA GLN A 91 1.53 -9.14 -9.82
C GLN A 91 1.84 -8.17 -8.66
N VAL A 92 0.98 -7.17 -8.46
CA VAL A 92 1.17 -6.17 -7.39
C VAL A 92 1.09 -6.82 -6.01
N LEU A 93 0.16 -7.77 -5.81
CA LEU A 93 0.05 -8.52 -4.56
C LEU A 93 1.32 -9.31 -4.27
N PHE A 94 1.87 -10.01 -5.28
CA PHE A 94 3.12 -10.75 -5.15
C PHE A 94 4.30 -9.83 -4.78
N ASP A 95 4.45 -8.69 -5.46
CA ASP A 95 5.53 -7.73 -5.18
C ASP A 95 5.44 -7.18 -3.75
N HIS A 96 4.24 -6.89 -3.27
CA HIS A 96 3.99 -6.43 -1.91
C HIS A 96 4.22 -7.52 -0.85
N GLU A 97 3.90 -8.79 -1.14
CA GLU A 97 4.23 -9.92 -0.26
C GLU A 97 5.75 -10.10 -0.11
N GLN A 98 6.50 -10.02 -1.21
CA GLN A 98 7.97 -10.09 -1.17
C GLN A 98 8.58 -8.92 -0.39
N LEU A 99 8.04 -7.72 -0.58
CA LEU A 99 8.50 -6.54 0.15
C LEU A 99 8.19 -6.63 1.64
N LEU A 100 7.02 -7.16 2.02
CA LEU A 100 6.67 -7.43 3.41
C LEU A 100 7.62 -8.45 4.03
N LEU A 101 7.89 -9.57 3.34
CA LEU A 101 8.83 -10.60 3.81
C LEU A 101 10.25 -10.07 3.99
N LYS A 102 10.75 -9.28 3.03
CA LYS A 102 12.08 -8.65 3.11
C LYS A 102 12.18 -7.72 4.34
N ARG A 103 11.12 -6.96 4.63
CA ARG A 103 11.09 -6.04 5.77
C ARG A 103 10.85 -6.77 7.09
N ALA A 104 10.00 -7.79 7.12
CA ALA A 104 9.77 -8.62 8.31
C ALA A 104 11.07 -9.27 8.81
N LYS A 105 11.92 -9.74 7.89
CA LYS A 105 13.27 -10.22 8.23
C LYS A 105 14.14 -9.18 8.95
N SER A 106 14.01 -7.89 8.61
CA SER A 106 14.77 -6.83 9.27
C SER A 106 14.29 -6.48 10.69
N PHE A 107 13.06 -6.86 11.06
CA PHE A 107 12.49 -6.59 12.39
C PHE A 107 12.59 -7.77 13.37
N ASN A 108 13.20 -8.89 12.93
CA ASN A 108 13.29 -10.13 13.70
C ASN A 108 11.92 -10.65 14.15
N SER A 109 10.90 -10.50 13.29
CA SER A 109 9.53 -10.96 13.53
C SER A 109 9.46 -12.49 13.44
N SER A 110 8.63 -13.10 14.29
CA SER A 110 8.44 -14.56 14.29
C SER A 110 7.80 -15.05 12.99
N GLU A 111 8.07 -16.31 12.61
CA GLU A 111 7.48 -16.91 11.40
C GLU A 111 5.95 -16.93 11.43
N GLU A 112 5.36 -17.14 12.62
CA GLU A 112 3.91 -17.15 12.82
C GLU A 112 3.28 -15.76 12.62
N GLU A 113 3.92 -14.70 13.13
CA GLU A 113 3.48 -13.33 12.90
C GLU A 113 3.61 -12.92 11.44
N ASN A 114 4.65 -13.39 10.75
CA ASN A 114 4.85 -13.14 9.34
C ASN A 114 3.74 -13.80 8.50
N ALA A 115 3.39 -15.04 8.80
CA ALA A 115 2.30 -15.75 8.12
C ALA A 115 0.95 -15.04 8.33
N LYS A 116 0.63 -14.64 9.58
CA LYS A 116 -0.59 -13.87 9.90
C LYS A 116 -0.62 -12.52 9.18
N SER A 117 0.53 -11.84 9.08
CA SER A 117 0.64 -10.55 8.40
C SER A 117 0.39 -10.67 6.90
N ILE A 118 0.90 -11.72 6.26
CA ILE A 118 0.65 -12.01 4.84
C ILE A 118 -0.82 -12.34 4.58
N ASP A 119 -1.43 -13.18 5.41
CA ASP A 119 -2.85 -13.51 5.27
C ASP A 119 -3.74 -12.27 5.43
N ASN A 120 -3.42 -11.40 6.39
CA ASN A 120 -4.10 -10.12 6.55
C ASN A 120 -3.90 -9.18 5.33
N LEU A 121 -2.69 -9.13 4.78
CA LEU A 121 -2.39 -8.36 3.56
C LEU A 121 -3.25 -8.85 2.39
N ARG A 122 -3.32 -10.17 2.16
CA ARG A 122 -4.16 -10.78 1.12
C ARG A 122 -5.62 -10.42 1.29
N LYS A 123 -6.19 -10.59 2.48
CA LYS A 123 -7.59 -10.24 2.76
C LYS A 123 -7.88 -8.76 2.50
N ARG A 124 -7.02 -7.87 3.00
CA ARG A 124 -7.17 -6.41 2.81
C ARG A 124 -7.00 -6.00 1.35
N SER A 125 -6.09 -6.64 0.61
CA SER A 125 -5.86 -6.34 -0.80
C SER A 125 -7.11 -6.56 -1.65
N TRP A 126 -7.83 -7.67 -1.43
CA TRP A 126 -9.10 -7.96 -2.10
C TRP A 126 -10.20 -6.96 -1.73
N GLN A 127 -10.28 -6.55 -0.46
CA GLN A 127 -11.22 -5.52 -0.03
C GLN A 127 -10.95 -4.17 -0.71
N GLN A 128 -9.67 -3.79 -0.87
CA GLN A 128 -9.28 -2.56 -1.54
C GLN A 128 -9.60 -2.60 -3.04
N LEU A 129 -9.32 -3.73 -3.71
CA LEU A 129 -9.70 -3.93 -5.11
C LEU A 129 -11.21 -3.81 -5.30
N ARG A 130 -11.99 -4.53 -4.48
CA ARG A 130 -13.45 -4.47 -4.54
C ARG A 130 -13.97 -3.07 -4.31
N LYS A 131 -13.50 -2.39 -3.25
CA LYS A 131 -13.90 -1.02 -2.95
C LYS A 131 -13.63 -0.10 -4.14
N LYS A 132 -12.46 -0.21 -4.76
CA LYS A 132 -12.11 0.63 -5.91
C LYS A 132 -13.00 0.34 -7.13
N ILE A 133 -13.35 -0.92 -7.37
CA ILE A 133 -14.30 -1.31 -8.42
C ILE A 133 -15.69 -0.72 -8.12
N ASP A 134 -16.17 -0.84 -6.89
CA ASP A 134 -17.44 -0.26 -6.45
C ASP A 134 -17.44 1.27 -6.64
N ASP A 135 -16.33 1.95 -6.35
CA ASP A 135 -16.18 3.40 -6.56
C ASP A 135 -16.22 3.78 -8.06
N GLU A 136 -15.61 2.98 -8.95
CA GLU A 136 -15.66 3.21 -10.41
C GLU A 136 -17.03 2.89 -11.01
N LEU A 137 -17.80 2.01 -10.37
CA LEU A 137 -19.14 1.59 -10.76
C LEU A 137 -20.26 2.34 -10.05
N ALA A 138 -19.92 3.30 -9.18
CA ALA A 138 -20.91 4.15 -8.53
C ALA A 138 -21.75 4.89 -9.57
N ASP A 139 -23.06 5.00 -9.35
CA ASP A 139 -24.02 5.48 -10.35
C ASP A 139 -23.60 6.81 -11.00
N ASN A 140 -23.14 7.77 -10.18
CA ASN A 140 -22.67 9.07 -10.65
C ASN A 140 -21.43 8.96 -11.55
N MET A 141 -20.50 8.05 -11.20
CA MET A 141 -19.27 7.82 -11.95
C MET A 141 -19.55 7.06 -13.25
N PHE A 142 -20.45 6.08 -13.19
CA PHE A 142 -20.87 5.31 -14.35
C PHE A 142 -21.61 6.17 -15.36
N LEU A 143 -22.54 7.02 -14.91
CA LEU A 143 -23.22 8.00 -15.76
C LEU A 143 -22.27 8.99 -16.42
N LEU A 144 -21.25 9.46 -15.68
CA LEU A 144 -20.21 10.33 -16.23
C LEU A 144 -19.46 9.63 -17.37
N LYS A 145 -19.01 8.39 -17.16
CA LYS A 145 -18.30 7.61 -18.19
C LYS A 145 -19.15 7.34 -19.42
N LEU A 146 -20.43 6.99 -19.24
CA LEU A 146 -21.36 6.79 -20.36
C LEU A 146 -21.55 8.08 -21.15
N ARG A 147 -21.70 9.21 -20.47
CA ARG A 147 -21.81 10.52 -21.12
C ARG A 147 -20.53 10.88 -21.87
N GLU A 148 -19.36 10.70 -21.27
CA GLU A 148 -18.07 10.99 -21.91
C GLU A 148 -17.89 10.15 -23.17
N ARG A 149 -18.18 8.84 -23.12
CA ARG A 149 -18.11 7.93 -24.27
C ARG A 149 -19.10 8.32 -25.36
N PHE A 150 -20.33 8.64 -24.99
CA PHE A 150 -21.34 9.12 -25.92
C PHE A 150 -20.90 10.43 -26.59
N GLU A 151 -20.42 11.41 -25.82
CA GLU A 151 -19.95 12.69 -26.35
C GLU A 151 -18.72 12.52 -27.25
N GLU A 152 -17.79 11.61 -26.92
CA GLU A 152 -16.64 11.26 -27.75
C GLU A 152 -17.08 10.79 -29.15
N LYS A 153 -18.00 9.81 -29.21
CA LYS A 153 -18.48 9.27 -30.48
C LYS A 153 -19.42 10.20 -31.25
N PHE A 154 -20.24 10.95 -30.52
CA PHE A 154 -21.26 11.80 -31.11
C PHE A 154 -20.69 13.14 -31.58
N ARG A 155 -19.86 13.80 -30.78
CA ARG A 155 -19.36 15.15 -31.08
C ARG A 155 -18.04 15.18 -31.83
N TYR A 156 -17.23 14.13 -31.75
CA TYR A 156 -15.92 14.11 -32.39
C TYR A 156 -15.88 13.08 -33.52
N ASP A 157 -15.07 13.35 -34.53
CA ASP A 157 -14.73 12.41 -35.60
C ASP A 157 -13.60 11.45 -35.19
N GLU A 158 -13.18 10.59 -36.10
CA GLU A 158 -12.13 9.59 -35.84
C GLU A 158 -10.74 10.22 -35.61
N GLU A 159 -10.55 11.48 -36.02
CA GLU A 159 -9.32 12.24 -35.78
C GLU A 159 -9.39 13.05 -34.47
N GLY A 160 -10.51 12.97 -33.75
CA GLY A 160 -10.74 13.69 -32.49
C GLY A 160 -11.10 15.16 -32.67
N LEU A 161 -11.46 15.57 -33.89
CA LEU A 161 -11.91 16.93 -34.19
C LEU A 161 -13.42 17.06 -33.98
N PRO A 162 -13.92 18.21 -33.48
CA PRO A 162 -15.35 18.43 -33.35
C PRO A 162 -16.06 18.36 -34.70
N LYS A 163 -17.08 17.51 -34.80
CA LYS A 163 -17.93 17.38 -35.98
C LYS A 163 -18.70 18.67 -36.22
N VAL A 164 -18.66 19.14 -37.46
CA VAL A 164 -19.45 20.28 -37.93
C VAL A 164 -20.64 19.73 -38.71
N TRP A 165 -21.84 19.90 -38.16
CA TRP A 165 -23.08 19.43 -38.76
C TRP A 165 -23.52 20.34 -39.90
N LYS A 166 -23.82 19.74 -41.05
CA LYS A 166 -24.49 20.41 -42.17
C LYS A 166 -26.00 20.13 -42.14
N PRO A 167 -26.83 20.97 -42.76
CA PRO A 167 -28.28 20.77 -42.78
C PRO A 167 -28.74 19.43 -43.37
N ASP A 168 -27.94 18.81 -44.23
CA ASP A 168 -28.25 17.54 -44.89
C ASP A 168 -27.75 16.29 -44.13
N ASP A 169 -27.04 16.48 -43.01
CA ASP A 169 -26.45 15.36 -42.26
C ASP A 169 -27.50 14.62 -41.41
N ASP A 170 -27.46 13.28 -41.44
CA ASP A 170 -28.33 12.42 -40.63
C ASP A 170 -27.83 12.31 -39.18
N ILE A 171 -28.17 13.33 -38.39
CA ILE A 171 -27.85 13.41 -36.96
C ILE A 171 -28.45 12.22 -36.20
N ASP A 172 -29.62 11.71 -36.61
CA ASP A 172 -30.30 10.62 -35.92
C ASP A 172 -29.56 9.29 -36.08
N ALA A 173 -28.99 9.02 -37.25
CA ALA A 173 -28.14 7.84 -37.46
C ALA A 173 -26.87 7.91 -36.61
N HIS A 174 -26.23 9.08 -36.55
CA HIS A 174 -25.05 9.29 -35.70
C HIS A 174 -25.38 9.18 -34.21
N PHE A 175 -26.54 9.67 -33.78
CA PHE A 175 -27.02 9.55 -32.41
C PHE A 175 -27.23 8.08 -32.02
N ARG A 176 -27.92 7.29 -32.87
CA ARG A 176 -28.14 5.86 -32.61
C ARG A 176 -26.83 5.09 -32.51
N LYS A 177 -25.89 5.35 -33.42
CA LYS A 177 -24.56 4.73 -33.39
C LYS A 177 -23.81 5.07 -32.10
N ALA A 178 -23.78 6.33 -31.68
CA ALA A 178 -23.11 6.74 -30.45
C ALA A 178 -23.79 6.23 -29.17
N ARG A 179 -25.10 5.96 -29.19
CA ARG A 179 -25.84 5.38 -28.07
C ARG A 179 -25.55 3.88 -27.89
N ASP A 180 -25.39 3.17 -29.00
CA ASP A 180 -25.24 1.71 -28.99
C ASP A 180 -23.76 1.28 -28.79
N GLU A 181 -22.79 2.16 -29.07
CA GLU A 181 -21.34 1.95 -28.87
C GLU A 181 -20.83 2.28 -27.46
#